data_AF-A0A8J2Z2I3-F1
#
_entry.id   AF-A0A8J2Z2I3-F1
#
_cell.length_a   1.000
_cell.length_b   1.000
_cell.length_c   1.000
_cell.angle_alpha   90.00
_cell.angle_beta   90.00
_cell.angle_gamma   90.00
#
_symmetry.space_group_name_H-M   'P 1'
#
loop_
_entity.id
_entity.type
_entity.pdbx_description
1 polymer ?
#
loop_
_entity_poly.entity_id
_entity_poly.type
_entity_poly.pdbx_seq_one_letter_code
_entity_poly.pdbx_strand_id
1 'polypeptide(L)'
;MTSLYLVDTESHHEFIDHAQFNVHFRDLSAQEILNYLAQEDVLNCAGSFKVEGLGISLFERLEGDDFNSLIGLPLIMLNNALINHFNINPLNSF
;
A
#
# COMPACT_ATOMS: atom_id res chain seq x y z
N MET A 1 -6.29 3.44 -0.17
CA MET A 1 -6.46 3.47 1.30
C MET A 1 -6.38 2.05 1.80
N THR A 2 -5.63 1.83 2.87
CA THR A 2 -5.35 0.49 3.42
C THR A 2 -5.48 0.53 4.93
N SER A 3 -6.36 -0.29 5.47
CA SER A 3 -6.60 -0.37 6.91
C SER A 3 -5.72 -1.44 7.56
N LEU A 4 -5.28 -1.19 8.78
CA LEU A 4 -4.54 -2.12 9.62
C LEU A 4 -5.32 -2.38 10.91
N TYR A 5 -5.46 -3.65 11.27
CA TYR A 5 -6.02 -4.09 12.55
C TYR A 5 -5.06 -5.07 13.20
N LEU A 6 -4.64 -4.79 14.43
CA LEU A 6 -3.80 -5.66 15.25
C LEU A 6 -4.55 -6.03 16.52
N VAL A 7 -4.48 -7.30 16.89
CA VAL A 7 -5.02 -7.82 18.14
C VAL A 7 -4.01 -8.73 18.80
N ASP A 8 -3.72 -8.47 20.07
CA ASP A 8 -3.08 -9.43 20.94
C ASP A 8 -4.16 -10.32 21.56
N THR A 9 -4.13 -11.60 21.22
CA THR A 9 -5.14 -12.58 21.65
C THR A 9 -5.07 -12.94 23.13
N GLU A 10 -3.94 -12.70 23.80
CA GLU A 10 -3.77 -12.98 25.22
C GLU A 10 -4.26 -11.81 26.08
N SER A 11 -3.81 -10.59 25.75
CA SER A 11 -4.19 -9.39 26.50
C SER A 11 -5.51 -8.75 26.04
N HIS A 12 -6.05 -9.18 24.89
CA HIS A 12 -7.17 -8.53 24.20
C HIS A 12 -6.92 -7.05 23.86
N HIS A 13 -5.65 -6.63 23.79
CA HIS A 13 -5.29 -5.29 23.34
C HIS A 13 -5.43 -5.20 21.82
N GLU A 14 -6.11 -4.15 21.35
CA GLU A 14 -6.39 -3.92 19.94
C GLU A 14 -5.85 -2.57 19.48
N PHE A 15 -5.40 -2.51 18.22
CA PHE A 15 -5.03 -1.29 17.52
C PHE A 15 -5.67 -1.28 16.15
N ILE A 16 -6.33 -0.18 15.79
CA ILE A 16 -6.92 0.02 14.47
C ILE A 16 -6.55 1.40 13.94
N ASP A 17 -6.06 1.44 12.70
CA ASP A 17 -5.84 2.68 11.98
C ASP A 17 -5.83 2.41 10.47
N HIS A 18 -5.67 3.45 9.65
CA HIS A 18 -5.62 3.35 8.20
C HIS A 18 -4.64 4.32 7.58
N ALA A 19 -4.00 3.89 6.49
CA ALA A 19 -3.11 4.72 5.69
C ALA A 19 -3.82 5.17 4.40
N GLN A 20 -3.62 6.43 4.05
CA GLN A 20 -4.01 6.99 2.77
C GLN A 20 -2.79 7.10 1.86
N PHE A 21 -3.00 6.77 0.58
CA PHE A 21 -1.98 6.91 -0.46
C PHE A 21 -2.67 7.39 -1.73
N ASN A 22 -2.18 8.49 -2.27
CA ASN A 22 -2.70 9.15 -3.45
C ASN A 22 -1.80 8.83 -4.65
N VAL A 23 -2.42 8.34 -5.72
CA VAL A 23 -1.78 8.10 -7.01
C VAL A 23 -2.31 9.14 -7.99
N HIS A 24 -1.41 9.99 -8.47
CA HIS A 24 -1.73 11.02 -9.45
C HIS A 24 -1.36 10.50 -10.83
N PHE A 25 -2.34 10.32 -11.70
CA PHE A 25 -2.13 9.88 -13.07
C PHE A 25 -1.68 11.04 -13.95
N ARG A 26 -0.85 10.75 -14.96
CA ARG A 26 -0.63 11.69 -16.06
C ARG A 26 -1.90 11.82 -16.91
N ASP A 27 -1.93 12.81 -17.79
CA ASP A 27 -2.85 12.78 -18.91
C ASP A 27 -2.47 11.64 -19.87
N LEU A 28 -3.32 10.63 -19.97
CA LEU A 28 -3.09 9.44 -20.78
C LEU A 28 -3.97 9.45 -22.03
N SER A 29 -3.36 9.17 -23.17
CA SER A 29 -4.10 8.88 -24.40
C SER A 29 -4.74 7.50 -24.35
N ALA A 30 -5.82 7.31 -25.13
CA ALA A 30 -6.45 6.00 -25.28
C ALA A 30 -5.45 4.93 -25.79
N GLN A 31 -4.49 5.33 -26.63
CA GLN A 31 -3.48 4.40 -27.15
C GLN A 31 -2.50 3.95 -26.07
N GLU A 32 -2.05 4.84 -25.19
CA GLU A 32 -1.21 4.47 -24.04
C GLU A 32 -1.93 3.48 -23.12
N ILE A 33 -3.21 3.72 -22.83
CA ILE A 33 -4.03 2.83 -22.01
C ILE A 33 -4.15 1.44 -22.66
N LEU A 34 -4.48 1.37 -23.96
CA LEU A 34 -4.58 0.10 -24.68
C LEU A 34 -3.24 -0.66 -24.72
N ASN A 35 -2.14 0.05 -24.93
CA ASN A 35 -0.80 -0.55 -24.92
C ASN A 35 -0.46 -1.12 -23.54
N TYR A 36 -0.79 -0.38 -22.47
CA TYR A 36 -0.60 -0.84 -21.10
C TYR A 36 -1.41 -2.12 -20.83
N LEU A 37 -2.71 -2.10 -21.14
CA LEU A 37 -3.60 -3.25 -20.96
C LEU A 37 -3.19 -4.49 -21.77
N ALA A 38 -2.51 -4.29 -22.91
CA ALA A 38 -1.98 -5.39 -23.72
C ALA A 38 -0.69 -6.00 -23.15
N GLN A 39 0.06 -5.25 -22.34
CA GLN A 39 1.35 -5.67 -21.78
C GLN A 39 1.23 -6.18 -20.34
N GLU A 40 0.23 -5.73 -19.61
CA GLU A 40 0.03 -6.05 -18.20
C GLU A 40 -1.32 -6.75 -17.97
N ASP A 41 -1.29 -7.91 -17.32
CA ASP A 41 -2.51 -8.58 -16.87
C ASP A 41 -3.06 -7.90 -15.61
N VAL A 42 -3.82 -6.82 -15.81
CA VAL A 42 -4.34 -5.95 -14.74
C VAL A 42 -5.85 -5.89 -14.67
N LEU A 43 -6.57 -6.61 -15.55
CA LEU A 43 -8.03 -6.55 -15.59
C LEU A 43 -8.70 -7.07 -14.31
N ASN A 44 -8.00 -7.92 -13.56
CA ASN A 44 -8.45 -8.44 -12.27
C ASN A 44 -7.81 -7.72 -11.07
N CYS A 45 -7.07 -6.63 -11.30
CA CYS A 45 -6.48 -5.82 -10.24
C CYS A 45 -7.38 -4.63 -9.91
N ALA A 46 -7.45 -4.26 -8.63
CA ALA A 46 -8.16 -3.04 -8.22
C ALA A 46 -7.55 -1.81 -8.93
N GLY A 47 -8.39 -1.01 -9.61
CA GLY A 47 -7.95 0.15 -10.37
C GLY A 47 -7.27 -0.16 -11.71
N SER A 48 -7.18 -1.44 -12.11
CA SER A 48 -6.59 -1.87 -13.37
C SER A 48 -5.16 -1.38 -13.62
N PHE A 49 -4.34 -1.32 -12.57
CA PHE A 49 -2.90 -1.06 -12.66
C PHE A 49 -2.11 -1.87 -11.62
N LYS A 50 -0.80 -2.02 -11.87
CA LYS A 50 0.18 -2.57 -10.91
C LYS A 50 1.32 -1.58 -10.70
N VAL A 51 1.43 -1.02 -9.51
CA VAL A 51 2.54 -0.10 -9.17
C VAL A 51 3.90 -0.82 -9.15
N GLU A 52 3.90 -2.13 -8.90
CA GLU A 52 5.10 -2.98 -8.90
C GLU A 52 5.59 -3.37 -10.32
N GLY A 53 4.80 -3.05 -11.35
CA GLY A 53 5.10 -3.34 -12.75
C GLY A 53 5.15 -2.08 -13.62
N LEU A 54 4.65 -2.16 -14.85
CA LEU A 54 4.62 -1.03 -15.78
C LEU A 54 3.68 0.10 -15.33
N GLY A 55 2.89 -0.07 -14.27
CA GLY A 55 1.94 0.94 -13.81
C GLY A 55 2.61 2.26 -13.44
N ILE A 56 3.89 2.24 -13.00
CA ILE A 56 4.66 3.46 -12.71
C ILE A 56 4.74 4.41 -13.91
N SER A 57 4.67 3.90 -15.14
CA SER A 57 4.69 4.70 -16.37
C SER A 57 3.41 5.54 -16.59
N LEU A 58 2.34 5.23 -15.87
CA LEU A 58 1.04 5.89 -15.95
C LEU A 58 0.95 7.10 -15.01
N PHE A 59 1.84 7.20 -14.02
CA PHE A 59 1.71 8.12 -12.91
C PHE A 59 2.59 9.37 -13.09
N GLU A 60 2.05 10.52 -12.71
CA GLU A 60 2.78 11.77 -12.59
C GLU A 60 3.43 11.89 -11.21
N ARG A 61 2.72 11.46 -10.17
CA ARG A 61 3.15 11.61 -8.78
C ARG A 61 2.54 10.56 -7.88
N LEU A 62 3.30 10.14 -6.88
CA LEU A 62 2.85 9.27 -5.79
C LEU A 62 3.01 10.03 -4.47
N GLU A 63 1.98 9.99 -3.63
CA GLU A 63 1.94 10.80 -2.40
C GLU A 63 1.31 10.02 -1.25
N GLY A 64 2.08 9.84 -0.18
CA GLY A 64 1.66 9.20 1.06
C GLY A 64 2.87 8.90 1.94
N ASP A 65 2.63 8.61 3.21
CA ASP A 65 3.70 8.42 4.21
C ASP A 65 4.45 7.10 4.02
N ASP A 66 3.80 6.10 3.43
CA ASP A 66 4.36 4.76 3.26
C ASP A 66 3.93 4.14 1.92
N PHE A 67 4.89 3.89 1.03
CA PHE A 67 4.63 3.22 -0.25
C PHE A 67 4.03 1.82 -0.09
N ASN A 68 4.35 1.10 0.99
CA ASN A 68 3.80 -0.24 1.22
C ASN A 68 2.29 -0.21 1.47
N SER A 69 1.74 0.93 1.92
CA SER A 69 0.30 1.11 2.03
C SER A 69 -0.40 1.05 0.66
N LEU A 70 0.26 1.45 -0.42
CA LEU A 70 -0.25 1.31 -1.79
C LEU A 70 -0.21 -0.14 -2.26
N ILE A 71 0.80 -0.92 -1.84
CA ILE A 71 0.92 -2.35 -2.15
C ILE A 71 -0.18 -3.14 -1.39
N GLY A 72 -0.43 -2.78 -0.13
CA GLY A 72 -1.51 -3.38 0.66
C GLY A 72 -1.24 -3.54 2.16
N LEU A 73 -0.11 -3.08 2.69
CA LEU A 73 0.19 -3.12 4.12
C LEU A 73 1.00 -1.89 4.56
N PRO A 74 0.48 -1.00 5.42
CA PRO A 74 1.22 0.16 5.89
C PRO A 74 2.26 -0.24 6.94
N LEU A 75 3.46 -0.63 6.49
CA LEU A 75 4.58 -1.09 7.33
C LEU A 75 5.08 -0.04 8.31
N ILE A 76 5.10 1.25 7.96
CA ILE A 76 5.52 2.29 8.91
C ILE A 76 4.53 2.38 10.07
N MET A 77 3.22 2.38 9.77
CA MET A 77 2.16 2.34 10.78
C MET A 77 2.22 1.05 11.62
N LEU A 78 2.42 -0.10 10.97
CA LEU A 78 2.57 -1.38 11.64
C LEU A 78 3.74 -1.37 12.64
N ASN A 79 4.92 -0.92 12.22
CA ASN A 79 6.09 -0.85 13.08
C ASN A 79 5.85 0.10 14.26
N ASN A 80 5.28 1.28 14.00
CA ASN A 80 4.91 2.22 15.06
C ASN A 80 3.94 1.60 16.05
N ALA A 81 2.95 0.84 15.56
CA ALA A 81 1.99 0.18 16.43
C ALA A 81 2.64 -0.93 17.27
N LEU A 82 3.45 -1.80 16.65
CA LEU A 82 4.16 -2.87 17.34
C LEU A 82 5.05 -2.31 18.47
N ILE A 83 5.84 -1.26 18.18
CA ILE A 83 6.77 -0.67 19.13
C ILE A 83 6.02 0.05 20.27
N ASN A 84 5.07 0.92 19.93
CA ASN A 84 4.47 1.85 20.90
C ASN A 84 3.22 1.29 21.61
N HIS A 85 2.53 0.32 21.01
CA HIS A 85 1.30 -0.25 21.57
C HIS A 85 1.45 -1.71 22.01
N PHE A 86 2.32 -2.49 21.37
CA PHE A 86 2.50 -3.92 21.70
C PHE A 86 3.85 -4.25 22.33
N ASN A 87 4.74 -3.27 22.52
CA ASN A 87 6.09 -3.47 23.07
C ASN A 87 6.91 -4.54 22.30
N ILE A 88 6.66 -4.66 20.99
CA ILE A 88 7.39 -5.54 20.08
C ILE A 88 8.22 -4.65 19.16
N ASN A 89 9.55 -4.73 19.29
CA ASN A 89 10.47 -4.05 18.38
C ASN A 89 11.06 -5.07 17.39
N PRO A 90 10.75 -4.99 16.09
CA PRO A 90 11.27 -5.92 15.09
C PRO A 90 12.79 -5.94 14.94
N LEU A 91 13.50 -4.93 15.48
CA LEU A 91 14.96 -4.89 15.49
C LEU A 91 15.59 -5.66 16.66
N ASN A 92 14.80 -6.08 17.65
CA ASN A 92 15.30 -6.90 18.73
C ASN A 92 15.44 -8.35 18.25
N SER A 93 16.58 -8.99 18.56
CA SER A 93 16.75 -10.43 18.36
C SER A 93 15.87 -11.21 19.33
N PHE A 94 15.26 -12.29 18.84
CA PHE A 94 14.54 -13.28 19.66
C PHE A 94 15.50 -14.18 20.45
#